data_AF-A0A5D4SCV4-F1
#
_entry.id   AF-A0A5D4SCV4-F1
#
_cell.length_a   1.000
_cell.length_b   1.000
_cell.length_c   1.000
_cell.angle_alpha   90.00
_cell.angle_beta   90.00
_cell.angle_gamma   90.00
#
_symmetry.space_group_name_H-M   'P 1'
#
loop_
_entity.id
_entity.type
_entity.pdbx_description
1 polymer ?
#
loop_
_entity_poly.entity_id
_entity_poly.type
_entity_poly.pdbx_seq_one_letter_code
_entity_poly.pdbx_strand_id
1 'polypeptide(L)'
;MEDWLKDAAISLNVTQKVLETQYYMIDLPDLLEKKRVEQSRLKLLDLHNLIASNNRAYESEDYINHVNSLLKVAGFDDRNTTKFNREKMDRLHFITKRGANRTN
;
A
#
# COMPACT_ATOMS: atom_id res chain seq x y z
N MET A 1 9.86 -17.89 23.89
CA MET A 1 8.47 -18.19 23.46
C MET A 1 7.51 -17.15 24.01
N GLU A 2 7.62 -16.77 25.28
CA GLU A 2 6.87 -15.64 25.87
C GLU A 2 7.09 -14.27 25.17
N ASP A 3 8.32 -13.95 24.77
CA ASP A 3 8.59 -12.65 24.13
C ASP A 3 7.87 -12.49 22.79
N TRP A 4 7.80 -13.56 22.00
CA TRP A 4 7.07 -13.57 20.73
C TRP A 4 5.56 -13.36 20.93
N LEU A 5 4.98 -13.94 21.99
CA LEU A 5 3.56 -13.76 22.34
C LEU A 5 3.25 -12.32 22.75
N LYS A 6 4.17 -11.69 23.50
CA LYS A 6 4.05 -10.28 23.88
C LYS A 6 4.10 -9.36 22.66
N ASP A 7 5.05 -9.59 21.75
CA ASP A 7 5.18 -8.80 20.52
C ASP A 7 3.96 -8.98 19.61
N ALA A 8 3.41 -10.19 19.54
CA ALA A 8 2.18 -10.47 18.80
C ALA A 8 0.97 -9.74 19.42
N ALA A 9 0.85 -9.73 20.75
CA ALA A 9 -0.22 -9.04 21.46
C ALA A 9 -0.16 -7.51 21.25
N ILE A 10 1.03 -6.92 21.31
CA ILE A 10 1.25 -5.51 21.01
C ILE A 10 0.88 -5.22 19.55
N SER A 11 1.36 -6.04 18.62
CA SER A 11 1.07 -5.88 17.19
C SER A 11 -0.43 -5.96 16.91
N LEU A 12 -1.14 -6.90 17.55
CA LEU A 12 -2.60 -7.09 17.44
C LEU A 12 -3.42 -6.12 18.31
N ASN A 13 -2.77 -5.28 19.13
CA ASN A 13 -3.41 -4.31 20.02
C ASN A 13 -4.43 -4.96 20.97
N VAL A 14 -4.07 -6.13 21.49
CA VAL A 14 -4.86 -6.91 22.45
C VAL A 14 -3.98 -7.29 23.63
N THR A 15 -4.60 -7.62 24.76
CA THR A 15 -3.83 -8.10 25.91
C THR A 15 -3.36 -9.55 25.67
N GLN A 16 -2.21 -9.93 26.22
CA GLN A 16 -1.67 -11.28 26.10
C GLN A 16 -2.69 -12.35 26.54
N LYS A 17 -3.45 -12.09 27.60
CA LYS A 17 -4.51 -12.98 28.08
C LYS A 17 -5.61 -13.21 27.03
N VAL A 18 -6.01 -12.17 26.32
CA VAL A 18 -7.01 -12.28 25.23
C VAL A 18 -6.43 -13.08 24.07
N LEU A 19 -5.16 -12.85 23.74
CA LEU A 19 -4.45 -13.60 22.71
C LEU A 19 -4.47 -15.12 22.98
N GLU A 20 -4.13 -15.51 24.21
CA GLU A 20 -4.04 -16.92 24.61
C GLU A 20 -5.41 -17.60 24.74
N THR A 21 -6.47 -16.83 25.05
CA THR A 21 -7.81 -17.39 25.32
C THR A 21 -8.70 -17.40 24.08
N GLN A 22 -8.54 -16.42 23.19
CA GLN A 22 -9.48 -16.17 22.09
C GLN A 22 -8.89 -16.42 20.70
N TYR A 23 -7.56 -16.54 20.58
CA TYR A 23 -6.90 -16.78 19.30
C TYR A 23 -6.24 -18.15 19.30
N TYR A 24 -6.46 -18.89 18.21
CA TYR A 24 -5.71 -20.11 17.96
C TYR A 24 -4.26 -19.74 17.60
N MET A 25 -3.27 -20.33 18.28
CA MET A 25 -1.85 -20.09 18.01
C MET A 25 -1.44 -20.40 16.56
N ILE A 26 -2.18 -21.27 15.88
CA ILE A 26 -1.96 -21.63 14.48
C ILE A 26 -2.29 -20.45 13.54
N ASP A 27 -3.31 -19.64 13.87
CA ASP A 27 -3.81 -18.56 13.00
C ASP A 27 -3.12 -17.20 13.24
N LEU A 28 -2.32 -17.13 14.31
CA LEU A 28 -1.62 -15.92 14.75
C LEU A 28 -0.67 -15.32 13.70
N PRO A 29 0.14 -16.11 12.97
CA PRO A 29 0.99 -15.60 11.90
C PRO A 29 0.20 -14.91 10.79
N ASP A 30 -0.89 -15.52 10.31
CA ASP A 30 -1.74 -14.97 9.25
C ASP A 30 -2.45 -13.67 9.69
N LEU A 31 -2.90 -13.62 10.94
CA LEU A 31 -3.50 -12.42 11.54
C LEU A 31 -2.49 -11.27 11.65
N LEU A 32 -1.26 -11.56 12.04
CA LEU A 32 -0.18 -10.57 12.11
C LEU A 32 0.17 -10.05 10.71
N GLU A 33 0.23 -10.92 9.71
CA GLU A 33 0.48 -10.51 8.33
C GLU A 33 -0.64 -9.61 7.80
N LYS A 34 -1.91 -9.99 7.99
CA LYS A 34 -3.07 -9.16 7.59
C LYS A 34 -3.04 -7.80 8.26
N LYS A 35 -2.72 -7.74 9.55
CA LYS A 35 -2.63 -6.47 10.28
C LYS A 35 -1.45 -5.62 9.81
N ARG A 36 -0.32 -6.23 9.46
CA ARG A 36 0.83 -5.53 8.87
C ARG A 36 0.47 -4.91 7.51
N VAL A 37 -0.29 -5.62 6.68
CA VAL A 37 -0.81 -5.11 5.41
C VAL A 37 -1.73 -3.91 5.65
N GLU A 38 -2.67 -4.03 6.60
CA GLU A 38 -3.60 -2.95 6.96
C GLU A 38 -2.86 -1.69 7.44
N GLN A 39 -1.90 -1.84 8.36
CA GLN A 39 -1.09 -0.71 8.84
C GLN A 39 -0.27 -0.06 7.73
N SER A 40 0.27 -0.86 6.81
CA SER A 40 1.02 -0.33 5.66
C SER A 40 0.11 0.45 4.72
N ARG A 41 -1.14 0.00 4.53
CA ARG A 41 -2.14 0.72 3.75
C ARG A 41 -2.53 2.06 4.38
N LEU A 42 -2.73 2.09 5.70
CA LEU A 42 -3.03 3.34 6.42
C LEU A 42 -1.87 4.34 6.30
N LYS A 43 -0.63 3.88 6.46
CA LYS A 43 0.56 4.71 6.28
C LYS A 43 0.67 5.29 4.86
N LEU A 44 0.37 4.48 3.83
CA LEU A 44 0.33 4.98 2.46
C LEU A 44 -0.75 6.03 2.24
N LEU A 45 -1.90 5.88 2.89
CA LEU A 45 -3.00 6.85 2.81
C LEU A 45 -2.61 8.16 3.51
N ASP A 46 -1.96 8.08 4.67
CA ASP A 46 -1.41 9.26 5.36
C ASP A 46 -0.33 9.95 4.53
N LEU A 47 0.58 9.19 3.91
CA LEU A 47 1.58 9.74 2.98
C LEU A 47 0.93 10.40 1.77
N HIS A 48 -0.10 9.78 1.19
CA HIS A 48 -0.86 10.37 0.08
C HIS A 48 -1.54 11.67 0.50
N ASN A 49 -2.17 11.71 1.68
CA ASN A 49 -2.78 12.92 2.23
C ASN A 49 -1.73 14.00 2.49
N LEU A 50 -0.54 13.64 2.98
CA LEU A 50 0.57 14.56 3.16
C LEU A 50 1.08 15.12 1.82
N ILE A 51 1.22 14.30 0.78
CA ILE A 51 1.59 14.76 -0.57
C ILE A 51 0.51 15.68 -1.15
N ALA A 52 -0.76 15.33 -1.00
CA ALA A 52 -1.87 16.11 -1.53
C ALA A 52 -2.08 17.44 -0.79
N SER A 53 -1.79 17.49 0.52
CA SER A 53 -1.94 18.68 1.36
C SER A 53 -0.72 19.59 1.36
N ASN A 54 0.49 19.04 1.27
CA ASN A 54 1.73 19.78 1.13
C ASN A 54 2.26 19.56 -0.28
N ASN A 55 2.06 20.54 -1.16
CA ASN A 55 2.60 20.65 -2.51
C ASN A 55 4.14 20.77 -2.55
N ARG A 56 4.85 19.97 -1.74
CA ARG A 56 6.30 19.93 -1.60
C ARG A 56 6.77 18.59 -2.13
N ALA A 57 7.38 18.64 -3.30
CA ALA A 57 8.11 17.54 -3.89
C ALA A 57 9.21 17.10 -2.91
N TYR A 58 8.98 16.00 -2.19
CA TYR A 58 10.04 15.32 -1.45
C TYR A 58 10.82 14.45 -2.45
N GLU A 59 11.72 15.11 -3.21
CA GLU A 59 12.68 14.46 -4.10
C GLU A 59 13.91 13.96 -3.32
N SER A 60 13.70 13.11 -2.31
CA SER A 60 14.81 12.38 -1.67
C SER A 60 14.69 10.90 -2.00
N GLU A 61 15.81 10.31 -2.42
CA GLU A 61 15.92 8.89 -2.80
C GLU A 61 15.46 7.96 -1.66
N ASP A 62 15.73 8.36 -0.41
CA ASP A 62 15.27 7.67 0.80
C ASP A 62 13.74 7.66 0.94
N TYR A 63 13.06 8.74 0.53
CA TYR A 63 11.61 8.81 0.56
C TYR A 63 10.99 7.86 -0.47
N ILE A 64 11.54 7.83 -1.68
CA ILE A 64 11.12 6.90 -2.74
C ILE A 64 11.30 5.45 -2.27
N ASN A 65 12.44 5.13 -1.68
CA ASN A 65 12.71 3.79 -1.13
C ASN A 65 11.74 3.43 0.00
N HIS A 66 11.40 4.38 0.86
CA HIS A 66 10.43 4.17 1.93
C HIS A 66 9.02 3.90 1.38
N VAL A 67 8.54 4.72 0.44
CA VAL A 67 7.24 4.53 -0.22
C VAL A 67 7.18 3.19 -0.96
N ASN A 68 8.23 2.82 -1.70
CA ASN A 68 8.30 1.56 -2.42
C ASN A 68 8.26 0.35 -1.47
N SER A 69 8.90 0.46 -0.30
CA SER A 69 8.83 -0.59 0.72
C SER A 69 7.41 -0.78 1.27
N LEU A 70 6.66 0.31 1.44
CA LEU A 70 5.28 0.27 1.92
C LEU A 70 4.32 -0.26 0.85
N LEU A 71 4.51 0.12 -0.41
CA LEU A 71 3.74 -0.38 -1.56
C LEU A 71 3.90 -1.89 -1.70
N LYS A 72 5.13 -2.40 -1.63
CA LYS A 72 5.42 -3.82 -1.70
C LYS A 72 4.77 -4.62 -0.58
N VAL A 73 4.80 -4.11 0.66
CA VAL A 73 4.15 -4.75 1.82
C VAL A 73 2.63 -4.68 1.71
N ALA A 74 2.07 -3.63 1.12
CA ALA A 74 0.64 -3.49 0.87
C ALA A 74 0.12 -4.34 -0.32
N GLY A 75 0.98 -5.14 -0.95
CA GLY A 75 0.61 -6.01 -2.07
C GLY A 75 0.55 -5.30 -3.43
N PHE A 76 1.00 -4.04 -3.49
CA PHE A 76 1.25 -3.36 -4.76
C PHE A 76 2.61 -3.82 -5.29
N ASP A 77 2.61 -4.99 -5.93
CA ASP A 77 3.81 -5.50 -6.60
C ASP A 77 4.06 -4.65 -7.86
N ASP A 78 5.21 -3.99 -7.91
CA ASP A 78 5.63 -3.06 -8.97
C ASP A 78 5.61 -3.68 -10.39
N ARG A 79 5.52 -5.02 -10.45
CA ARG A 79 5.36 -5.79 -11.69
C ARG A 79 4.04 -5.53 -12.40
N ASN A 80 3.01 -5.05 -11.69
CA ASN A 80 1.71 -4.70 -12.26
C ASN A 80 1.47 -3.20 -12.42
N THR A 81 2.38 -2.35 -11.92
CA THR A 81 2.31 -0.90 -12.15
C THR A 81 2.83 -0.61 -13.55
N THR A 82 1.97 -0.88 -14.52
CA THR A 82 1.91 -0.13 -15.77
C THR A 82 3.22 -0.11 -16.57
N LYS A 83 3.63 -1.25 -17.14
CA LYS A 83 4.41 -1.18 -18.39
C LYS A 83 3.62 -0.27 -19.33
N PHE A 84 4.24 0.84 -19.76
CA PHE A 84 3.65 1.79 -20.71
C PHE A 84 3.05 1.00 -21.87
N ASN A 85 1.72 0.90 -21.89
CA ASN A 85 1.03 0.15 -22.93
C ASN A 85 0.76 1.13 -24.08
N ARG A 86 1.65 1.10 -25.07
CA ARG A 86 1.56 1.91 -26.29
C ARG A 86 0.18 1.79 -26.95
N GLU A 87 -0.46 0.62 -26.86
CA GLU A 87 -1.80 0.40 -27.40
C GLU A 87 -2.88 1.24 -26.69
N LYS A 88 -2.80 1.41 -25.37
CA LYS A 88 -3.72 2.29 -24.62
C LYS A 88 -3.48 3.76 -24.94
N MET A 89 -2.22 4.16 -25.13
CA MET A 89 -1.84 5.50 -25.56
C MET A 89 -2.36 5.79 -26.98
N ASP A 90 -2.20 4.86 -27.91
CA ASP A 90 -2.68 4.98 -29.30
C ASP A 90 -4.22 5.04 -29.35
N ARG A 91 -4.91 4.26 -28.51
CA ARG A 91 -6.38 4.37 -28.35
C ARG A 91 -6.79 5.75 -27.83
N LEU A 92 -6.08 6.31 -26.85
CA LEU A 92 -6.34 7.67 -26.37
C LEU A 92 -6.10 8.71 -27.47
N HIS A 93 -5.02 8.58 -28.24
CA HIS A 93 -4.73 9.44 -29.40
C HIS A 93 -5.80 9.33 -30.47
N PHE A 94 -6.35 8.14 -30.72
CA PHE A 94 -7.41 7.93 -31.70
C PHE A 94 -8.72 8.58 -31.26
N ILE A 95 -9.07 8.47 -29.97
CA ILE A 95 -10.26 9.09 -29.39
C ILE A 95 -10.13 10.62 -29.38
N THR A 96 -8.98 11.15 -28.97
CA THR A 96 -8.73 12.60 -28.93
C THR A 96 -8.60 13.22 -30.33
N LYS A 97 -7.98 12.53 -31.30
CA LYS A 97 -7.98 12.96 -32.71
C LYS A 97 -9.38 12.94 -33.35
N ARG A 98 -10.27 12.03 -32.93
CA ARG A 98 -11.68 12.03 -33.38
C ARG A 98 -12.53 13.14 -32.77
N GLY A 99 -12.15 13.69 -31.61
CA GLY A 99 -12.83 14.82 -30.97
C GLY A 99 -12.40 16.20 -31.49
N ALA A 100 -11.21 16.30 -32.09
CA ALA A 100 -10.65 17.57 -32.55
C ALA A 100 -11.16 18.05 -33.94
N ASN A 101 -11.87 17.19 -34.70
CA ASN A 101 -12.42 17.53 -36.02
C ASN A 101 -13.96 17.68 -36.00
N ARG A 102 -14.48 18.53 -35.10
CA ARG A 102 -15.85 19.05 -35.21
C ARG A 102 -15.86 20.56 -34.97
N THR A 103 -15.18 21.30 -35.84
CA THR A 103 -15.50 22.70 -36.15
C THR A 103 -15.02 22.99 -37.57
N ASN A 104 -15.90 22.68 -38.53
CA ASN A 104 -16.22 23.48 -39.71
C ASN A 104 -17.35 22.79 -40.46
#